data_AF-A0A0F0KGI2-F1
#
_entry.id   AF-A0A0F0KGI2-F1
#
_cell.length_a   1.000
_cell.length_b   1.000
_cell.length_c   1.000
_cell.angle_alpha   90.00
_cell.angle_beta   90.00
_cell.angle_gamma   90.00
#
_symmetry.space_group_name_H-M   'P 1'
#
loop_
_entity.id
_entity.type
_entity.pdbx_description
1 polymer ?
#
loop_
_entity_poly.entity_id
_entity_poly.type
_entity_poly.pdbx_seq_one_letter_code
_entity_poly.pdbx_strand_id
1 'polypeptide(L)' 'MENFWLAAAWSIIPTIGVSVVFFFVLRGILRFDRTERRVHARIEAEERAARGLPPRP' A
#
# COMPACT_ATOMS: atom_id res chain seq x y z
N MET A 1 -22.14 36.10 5.84
CA MET A 1 -21.47 35.10 6.69
C MET A 1 -21.64 33.68 6.15
N GLU A 2 -22.81 33.28 5.62
CA GLU A 2 -23.01 31.93 5.04
C GLU A 2 -22.00 31.56 3.94
N ASN A 3 -21.75 32.46 2.99
CA ASN A 3 -20.82 32.19 1.89
C ASN A 3 -19.35 32.04 2.31
N PHE A 4 -18.95 32.63 3.45
CA PHE A 4 -17.57 32.54 3.93
C PHE A 4 -17.22 31.12 4.37
N TRP A 5 -18.10 30.50 5.16
CA TRP A 5 -17.91 29.13 5.61
C TRP A 5 -17.98 28.13 4.45
N LEU A 6 -18.86 28.38 3.48
CA LEU A 6 -18.95 27.56 2.27
C LEU A 6 -17.66 27.65 1.43
N ALA A 7 -17.14 28.86 1.23
CA ALA A 7 -15.90 29.08 0.49
C ALA A 7 -14.68 28.48 1.19
N ALA A 8 -14.61 28.58 2.53
CA ALA A 8 -13.56 27.98 3.34
C ALA A 8 -13.60 26.43 3.28
N ALA A 9 -14.79 25.83 3.27
CA ALA A 9 -14.93 24.39 3.10
C ALA A 9 -14.53 23.94 1.69
N TRP A 10 -14.87 24.70 0.66
CA TRP A 10 -14.48 24.38 -0.72
C TRP A 10 -12.98 24.54 -0.98
N SER A 11 -12.32 25.48 -0.32
CA SER A 11 -10.89 25.75 -0.55
C SER A 11 -9.96 24.68 0.02
N ILE A 12 -10.39 23.92 1.04
CA ILE A 12 -9.57 22.87 1.66
C ILE A 12 -9.70 21.50 0.97
N ILE A 13 -10.78 21.28 0.20
CA ILE A 13 -11.03 20.02 -0.53
C ILE A 13 -9.84 19.60 -1.41
N PRO A 14 -9.21 20.49 -2.21
CA PRO A 14 -8.05 20.11 -3.02
C PRO A 14 -6.89 19.57 -2.18
N THR A 15 -6.58 20.18 -1.05
CA THR A 15 -5.48 19.76 -0.15
C THR A 15 -5.78 18.41 0.48
N ILE A 16 -7.03 18.20 0.93
CA ILE A 16 -7.47 16.91 1.46
C ILE A 16 -7.40 15.84 0.38
N GLY A 17 -7.84 16.15 -0.85
CA GLY A 17 -7.77 15.24 -1.99
C GLY A 17 -6.34 14.77 -2.26
N VAL A 18 -5.38 15.70 -2.33
CA VAL A 18 -3.95 15.35 -2.51
C VAL A 18 -3.44 14.51 -1.33
N SER A 19 -3.80 14.86 -0.10
CA SER A 19 -3.38 14.13 1.10
C SER A 19 -3.91 12.69 1.12
N VAL A 20 -5.16 12.49 0.70
CA VAL A 20 -5.80 11.17 0.60
C VAL A 20 -5.10 10.33 -0.46
N VAL A 21 -4.87 10.87 -1.66
CA VAL A 21 -4.15 10.18 -2.73
C VAL A 21 -2.74 9.80 -2.27
N PHE A 22 -2.01 10.74 -1.67
CA PHE A 22 -0.67 10.51 -1.15
C PHE A 22 -0.64 9.40 -0.09
N PHE A 23 -1.60 9.40 0.84
CA PHE A 23 -1.74 8.35 1.84
C PHE A 23 -1.96 6.98 1.19
N PHE A 24 -2.82 6.88 0.17
CA PHE A 24 -3.05 5.62 -0.55
C PHE A 24 -1.80 5.14 -1.30
N VAL A 25 -1.03 6.05 -1.89
CA VAL A 25 0.26 5.72 -2.52
C VAL A 25 1.24 5.17 -1.50
N LEU A 26 1.48 5.87 -0.39
CA LEU A 26 2.38 5.40 0.68
C LEU A 26 1.91 4.06 1.26
N ARG A 27 0.61 3.93 1.52
CA ARG A 27 0.01 2.68 2.00
C ARG A 27 0.20 1.54 0.99
N GLY A 28 0.10 1.84 -0.30
CA GLY A 28 0.35 0.89 -1.39
C GLY A 28 1.80 0.39 -1.36
N ILE A 29 2.76 1.31 -1.35
CA ILE A 29 4.20 1.00 -1.30
C ILE A 29 4.53 0.13 -0.08
N LEU A 30 4.08 0.54 1.11
CA LEU A 30 4.35 -0.20 2.36
C LEU A 30 3.68 -1.59 2.40
N ARG A 31 2.54 -1.76 1.73
CA ARG A 31 1.84 -3.06 1.66
C ARG A 31 2.45 -3.99 0.61
N PHE A 32 3.03 -3.42 -0.44
CA PHE A 32 3.66 -4.17 -1.52
C PHE A 32 4.91 -4.93 -1.03
N ASP A 33 5.81 -4.30 -0.28
CA ASP A 33 7.02 -4.95 0.28
C ASP A 33 6.68 -6.20 1.13
N ARG A 34 5.57 -6.18 1.88
CA ARG A 34 5.13 -7.34 2.67
C ARG A 34 4.52 -8.47 1.83
N THR A 35 3.94 -8.14 0.68
CA THR A 35 3.26 -9.12 -0.18
C THR A 35 4.27 -9.85 -1.04
N GLU A 36 5.21 -9.12 -1.65
CA GLU A 36 6.26 -9.71 -2.48
C GLU A 36 7.13 -10.69 -1.72
N ARG A 37 7.57 -10.34 -0.50
CA ARG A 37 8.37 -11.25 0.33
C ARG A 37 7.66 -12.57 0.65
N ARG A 38 6.34 -12.54 0.88
CA ARG A 38 5.55 -13.75 1.16
C ARG A 38 5.35 -14.63 -0.07
N VAL A 39 5.10 -14.00 -1.22
CA VAL A 39 4.91 -14.72 -2.49
C VAL A 39 6.23 -15.35 -2.95
N HIS A 40 7.35 -14.62 -2.89
CA HIS A 40 8.67 -15.18 -3.21
C HIS A 40 9.06 -16.33 -2.28
N ALA A 41 8.84 -16.20 -0.96
CA ALA A 41 9.13 -17.28 -0.02
C ALA A 41 8.29 -18.54 -0.30
N ARG A 42 7.03 -18.36 -0.71
CA ARG A 42 6.15 -19.47 -1.08
C ARG A 42 6.60 -20.15 -2.37
N ILE A 43 6.94 -19.39 -3.41
CA ILE A 43 7.42 -19.92 -4.69
C ILE A 43 8.74 -20.67 -4.49
N GLU A 44 9.69 -20.11 -3.73
CA GLU A 44 10.94 -20.80 -3.41
C GLU A 44 10.72 -22.10 -2.61
N ALA A 45 9.74 -22.14 -1.72
CA ALA A 45 9.41 -23.35 -0.96
C ALA A 45 8.80 -24.44 -1.86
N GLU A 46 7.90 -24.05 -2.77
CA GLU A 46 7.31 -24.95 -3.77
C GLU A 46 8.38 -25.51 -4.72
N GLU A 47 9.31 -24.67 -5.20
CA GLU A 47 10.43 -25.12 -6.03
C GLU A 47 11.40 -26.05 -5.27
N ARG A 48 11.68 -25.78 -3.99
CA ARG A 48 12.54 -26.67 -3.18
C ARG A 48 11.88 -28.01 -2.91
N ALA A 49 10.59 -28.01 -2.60
CA ALA A 49 9.82 -29.24 -2.42
C ALA A 49 9.83 -30.08 -3.71
N ALA A 50 9.62 -29.44 -4.87
CA ALA A 50 9.70 -30.10 -6.16
C ALA A 50 11.10 -30.66 -6.48
N ARG A 51 12.16 -30.00 -6.00
CA ARG A 51 13.56 -30.44 -6.15
C ARG A 51 14.04 -31.37 -5.03
N GLY A 52 13.19 -31.72 -4.06
CA GLY A 52 13.55 -32.57 -2.93
C GLY A 52 14.58 -31.96 -1.95
N LEU A 53 14.74 -30.63 -1.97
CA LEU A 53 15.68 -29.92 -1.10
C LEU A 53 15.06 -29.71 0.30
N PRO A 54 15.86 -29.82 1.38
CA PRO A 54 15.36 -29.60 2.73
C PRO A 54 14.88 -28.14 2.92
N PRO A 55 13.87 -27.91 3.78
CA PRO A 55 13.39 -26.56 4.08
C PRO A 55 14.51 -25.73 4.72
N ARG A 56 14.62 -24.44 4.35
CA ARG A 56 15.52 -23.51 5.05
C ARG A 56 14.99 -23.28 6.48
N PRO A 57 15.88 -23.24 7.48
CA PRO A 57 15.51 -22.98 8.88
C PRO A 57 14.90 -21.59 9.07
#